data_AF-A0A6N8X600-F1
#
_entry.id   AF-A0A6N8X600-F1
#
_cell.length_a   1.000
_cell.length_b   1.000
_cell.length_c   1.000
_cell.angle_alpha   90.00
_cell.angle_beta   90.00
_cell.angle_gamma   90.00
#
_symmetry.space_group_name_H-M   'P 1'
#
loop_
_entity.id
_entity.type
_entity.pdbx_description
1 polymer ?
#
loop_
_entity_poly.entity_id
_entity_poly.type
_entity_poly.pdbx_seq_one_letter_code
_entity_poly.pdbx_strand_id
1 'polypeptide(L)'
;SQDPFADAGSTPAASTPLPNTINRPPRTARAEGGAALLWRFTNVKRKLAMLGVLLPLILIADIITKRWAVNVLQEEVSRPDFMGGYVPLTFALNRGAAFGISIGNDPRWFFIPVALLALGLMIVLMVRARGDDYARTISLSLVIAGALGNLIDRVRWDHGVVDFIGPIDLGFMNWPIFNVADMAISCGAVLLAISFWLEERTLKRAEMKAASAPEMGASS
;
A
#
# COMPACT_ATOMS: atom_id res chain seq x y z
N SER A 1 12.86 93.72 40.97
CA SER A 1 11.89 92.88 40.23
C SER A 1 12.42 91.46 40.28
N GLN A 2 11.72 90.58 41.01
CA GLN A 2 12.06 89.16 41.11
C GLN A 2 11.53 88.45 39.86
N ASP A 3 12.35 87.62 39.22
CA ASP A 3 11.92 86.64 38.22
C ASP A 3 12.41 85.25 38.69
N PRO A 4 11.53 84.26 38.93
CA PRO A 4 11.91 83.02 39.59
C PRO A 4 11.69 81.79 38.71
N PHE A 5 12.62 81.40 37.82
CA PHE A 5 12.60 80.06 37.22
C PHE A 5 13.99 79.63 36.71
N ALA A 6 14.73 78.93 37.56
CA ALA A 6 15.87 78.05 37.25
C ALA A 6 15.91 77.06 38.43
N ASP A 7 16.05 75.74 38.32
CA ASP A 7 16.56 74.86 37.30
C ASP A 7 16.01 73.47 37.68
N ALA A 8 15.18 72.87 36.84
CA ALA A 8 14.64 71.53 37.07
C ALA A 8 15.48 70.54 36.28
N GLY A 9 16.18 69.66 37.01
CA GLY A 9 17.13 68.69 36.47
C GLY A 9 16.60 67.88 35.28
N SER A 10 17.36 67.91 34.20
CA SER A 10 17.18 67.02 33.06
C SER A 10 17.84 65.67 33.39
N THR A 11 17.01 64.65 33.53
CA THR A 11 17.43 63.25 33.57
C THR A 11 17.84 62.82 32.16
N PRO A 12 18.98 62.13 31.95
CA PRO A 12 19.27 61.56 30.64
C PRO A 12 18.35 60.37 30.41
N ALA A 13 17.55 60.43 29.34
CA ALA A 13 16.72 59.32 28.88
C ALA A 13 17.61 58.11 28.57
N ALA A 14 17.48 57.05 29.38
CA ALA A 14 18.06 55.76 29.08
C ALA A 14 17.43 55.21 27.79
N SER A 15 18.24 55.08 26.74
CA SER A 15 17.86 54.40 25.52
C SER A 15 17.78 52.90 25.79
N THR A 16 16.57 52.39 25.97
CA THR A 16 16.32 50.94 26.02
C THR A 16 16.69 50.34 24.65
N PRO A 17 17.65 49.41 24.55
CA PRO A 17 17.90 48.72 23.29
C PRO A 17 16.70 47.80 23.01
N LEU A 18 16.11 47.92 21.81
CA LEU A 18 15.12 46.94 21.34
C LEU A 18 15.75 45.53 21.37
N PRO A 19 15.05 44.51 21.88
CA PRO A 19 15.53 43.13 21.81
C PRO A 19 15.52 42.69 20.34
N ASN A 20 16.68 42.79 19.70
CA ASN A 20 16.90 42.26 18.36
C ASN A 20 17.16 40.75 18.46
N THR A 21 16.12 39.99 18.80
CA THR A 21 16.14 38.53 18.74
C THR A 21 15.10 38.05 17.74
N ILE A 22 15.32 38.39 16.47
CA ILE A 22 14.82 37.53 15.39
C ILE A 22 15.62 36.24 15.51
N ASN A 23 15.11 35.31 16.32
CA ASN A 23 15.61 33.97 16.49
C ASN A 23 15.38 33.21 15.18
N ARG A 24 16.20 33.51 14.16
CA ARG A 24 16.18 32.78 12.89
C ARG A 24 16.69 31.39 13.21
N PRO A 25 15.96 30.32 12.88
CA PRO A 25 16.43 28.97 13.14
C PRO A 25 17.82 28.80 12.50
N PRO A 26 18.73 28.08 13.16
CA PRO A 26 20.08 27.90 12.65
C PRO A 26 20.04 27.37 11.23
N ARG A 27 20.98 27.82 10.39
CA ARG A 27 21.03 27.53 8.95
C ARG A 27 20.95 26.02 8.65
N THR A 28 21.38 25.19 9.59
CA THR A 28 21.28 23.73 9.62
C THR A 28 19.84 23.22 9.72
N ALA A 29 19.01 23.76 10.62
CA ALA A 29 17.60 23.38 10.78
C ALA A 29 16.76 23.67 9.52
N ARG A 30 17.08 24.75 8.79
CA ARG A 30 16.43 25.08 7.52
C ARG A 30 16.86 24.14 6.38
N ALA A 31 18.12 23.69 6.39
CA ALA A 31 18.64 22.70 5.43
C ALA A 31 18.10 21.28 5.71
N GLU A 32 18.02 20.89 6.99
CA GLU A 32 17.42 19.62 7.44
C GLU A 32 15.93 19.54 7.11
N GLY A 33 15.19 20.63 7.32
CA GLY A 33 13.78 20.73 6.93
C GLY A 33 13.59 20.58 5.42
N GLY A 34 14.44 21.22 4.60
CA GLY A 34 14.41 21.08 3.15
C GLY A 34 14.72 19.67 2.67
N ALA A 35 15.76 19.03 3.23
CA ALA A 35 16.14 17.67 2.90
C ALA A 35 15.06 16.64 3.29
N ALA A 36 14.47 16.78 4.49
CA ALA A 36 13.37 15.91 4.94
C ALA A 36 12.12 16.07 4.07
N LEU A 37 11.79 17.29 3.65
CA LEU A 37 10.67 17.57 2.76
C LEU A 37 10.90 16.91 1.39
N LEU A 38 12.07 17.14 0.79
CA LEU A 38 12.46 16.53 -0.48
C LEU A 38 12.44 15.00 -0.41
N TRP A 39 12.94 14.41 0.68
CA TRP A 39 12.94 12.96 0.91
C TRP A 39 11.53 12.39 0.99
N ARG A 40 10.62 13.05 1.74
CA ARG A 40 9.19 12.66 1.79
C ARG A 40 8.55 12.71 0.41
N PHE A 41 8.80 13.78 -0.36
CA PHE A 41 8.29 13.91 -1.72
C PHE A 41 8.83 12.84 -2.67
N THR A 42 10.12 12.52 -2.64
CA THR A 42 10.70 11.47 -3.49
C THR A 42 10.13 10.10 -3.20
N ASN A 43 9.86 9.78 -1.93
CA ASN A 43 9.29 8.50 -1.53
C ASN A 43 7.84 8.34 -1.99
N VAL A 44 7.03 9.39 -1.86
CA VAL A 44 5.64 9.38 -2.35
C VAL A 44 5.62 9.24 -3.87
N LYS A 45 6.46 9.99 -4.60
CA LYS A 45 6.55 9.88 -6.07
C LYS A 45 6.91 8.47 -6.52
N ARG A 46 7.86 7.80 -5.83
CA ARG A 46 8.26 6.42 -6.14
C ARG A 46 7.13 5.43 -5.90
N LYS A 47 6.44 5.52 -4.76
CA LYS A 47 5.28 4.67 -4.46
C LYS A 47 4.18 4.83 -5.52
N LEU A 48 3.89 6.07 -5.89
CA LEU A 48 2.92 6.39 -6.94
C LEU A 48 3.38 5.88 -8.31
N ALA A 49 4.67 5.93 -8.62
CA ALA A 49 5.18 5.39 -9.87
C ALA A 49 5.05 3.85 -9.92
N MET A 50 5.43 3.14 -8.86
CA MET A 50 5.26 1.69 -8.77
C MET A 50 3.79 1.28 -8.87
N LEU A 51 2.91 1.92 -8.09
CA LEU A 51 1.47 1.70 -8.17
C LEU A 51 0.94 2.05 -9.56
N GLY A 52 1.36 3.18 -10.12
CA GLY A 52 0.94 3.67 -11.44
C GLY A 52 1.39 2.80 -12.61
N VAL A 53 2.37 1.91 -12.41
CA VAL A 53 2.76 0.89 -13.40
C VAL A 53 2.05 -0.43 -13.13
N LEU A 54 2.11 -0.93 -11.91
CA LEU A 54 1.58 -2.26 -11.56
C LEU A 54 0.06 -2.32 -11.62
N LEU A 55 -0.63 -1.27 -11.16
CA LEU A 55 -2.09 -1.22 -11.15
C LEU A 55 -2.69 -1.33 -12.55
N PRO A 56 -2.34 -0.47 -13.54
CA PRO A 56 -2.91 -0.61 -14.87
C PRO A 56 -2.45 -1.90 -15.55
N LEU A 57 -1.22 -2.35 -15.35
CA LEU A 57 -0.71 -3.59 -15.94
C LEU A 57 -1.57 -4.79 -15.54
N ILE A 58 -1.78 -4.97 -14.23
CA ILE A 58 -2.58 -6.09 -13.70
C ILE A 58 -4.06 -5.93 -14.06
N LEU A 59 -4.63 -4.72 -13.96
CA LEU A 59 -6.03 -4.50 -14.32
C LEU A 59 -6.31 -4.75 -15.80
N ILE A 60 -5.42 -4.29 -16.70
CA ILE A 60 -5.57 -4.53 -18.14
C ILE A 60 -5.48 -6.02 -18.43
N ALA A 61 -4.51 -6.72 -17.83
CA ALA A 61 -4.38 -8.17 -17.97
C ALA A 61 -5.63 -8.91 -17.47
N ASP A 62 -6.15 -8.57 -16.29
CA ASP A 62 -7.36 -9.17 -15.72
C ASP A 62 -8.59 -8.93 -16.60
N ILE A 63 -8.82 -7.67 -17.02
CA ILE A 63 -9.97 -7.33 -17.88
C ILE A 63 -9.89 -8.04 -19.24
N ILE A 64 -8.72 -8.06 -19.87
CA ILE A 64 -8.54 -8.70 -21.19
C ILE A 64 -8.78 -10.20 -21.07
N THR A 65 -8.15 -10.85 -20.08
CA THR A 65 -8.26 -12.31 -19.92
C THR A 65 -9.66 -12.75 -19.53
N LYS A 66 -10.38 -12.01 -18.68
CA LYS A 66 -11.79 -12.28 -18.36
C LYS A 66 -12.70 -12.10 -19.57
N ARG A 67 -12.51 -11.03 -20.36
CA ARG A 67 -13.28 -10.85 -21.62
C ARG A 67 -13.03 -11.98 -22.60
N TRP A 68 -11.78 -12.41 -22.72
CA TRP A 68 -11.43 -13.58 -23.53
C TRP A 68 -12.15 -14.84 -23.02
N ALA A 69 -12.13 -15.09 -21.70
CA ALA A 69 -12.81 -16.23 -21.10
C ALA A 69 -14.32 -16.23 -21.37
N VAL A 70 -14.99 -15.09 -21.21
CA VAL A 70 -16.42 -14.94 -21.55
C VAL A 70 -16.69 -15.26 -23.02
N ASN A 71 -15.86 -14.77 -23.94
CA ASN A 71 -16.12 -14.96 -25.38
C ASN A 71 -15.75 -16.34 -25.90
N VAL A 72 -14.81 -17.04 -25.27
CA VAL A 72 -14.22 -18.28 -25.81
C VAL A 72 -14.61 -19.52 -25.01
N LEU A 73 -14.70 -19.41 -23.68
CA LEU A 73 -14.93 -20.56 -22.80
C LEU A 73 -16.40 -20.73 -22.39
N GLN A 74 -17.22 -19.68 -22.55
CA GLN A 74 -18.66 -19.75 -22.23
C GLN A 74 -19.42 -20.64 -23.24
N GLU A 75 -18.98 -20.66 -24.49
CA GLU A 75 -19.46 -21.61 -25.49
C GLU A 75 -18.71 -22.92 -25.24
N GLU A 76 -19.33 -23.90 -24.56
CA GLU A 76 -18.76 -25.20 -24.11
C GLU A 76 -18.11 -26.08 -25.21
N VAL A 77 -17.94 -25.56 -26.42
CA VAL A 77 -17.40 -26.22 -27.62
C VAL A 77 -15.89 -26.44 -27.53
N SER A 78 -15.17 -25.80 -26.60
CA SER A 78 -13.75 -26.03 -26.41
C SER A 78 -13.36 -25.94 -24.94
N ARG A 79 -12.79 -27.03 -24.42
CA ARG A 79 -11.96 -27.04 -23.20
C ARG A 79 -10.50 -27.00 -23.65
N PRO A 80 -9.97 -25.84 -24.08
CA PRO A 80 -8.56 -25.75 -24.43
C PRO A 80 -7.76 -25.99 -23.15
N ASP A 81 -7.01 -27.07 -23.13
CA ASP A 81 -6.09 -27.34 -22.04
C ASP A 81 -4.81 -26.54 -22.22
N PHE A 82 -4.40 -25.82 -21.17
CA PHE A 82 -3.13 -25.14 -21.12
C PHE A 82 -2.06 -26.07 -20.55
N MET A 83 -0.81 -25.95 -21.04
CA MET A 83 0.32 -26.81 -20.65
C MET A 83 0.09 -28.32 -20.84
N GLY A 84 -0.67 -28.75 -21.86
CA GLY A 84 -0.83 -30.18 -22.16
C GLY A 84 -1.70 -30.96 -21.16
N GLY A 85 -2.65 -30.28 -20.51
CA GLY A 85 -3.66 -30.91 -19.63
C GLY A 85 -3.50 -30.59 -18.14
N TYR A 86 -2.39 -29.97 -17.72
CA TYR A 86 -2.17 -29.68 -16.30
C TYR A 86 -2.96 -28.48 -15.78
N VAL A 87 -3.30 -27.52 -16.64
CA VAL A 87 -4.07 -26.34 -16.27
C VAL A 87 -5.30 -26.25 -17.18
N PRO A 88 -6.43 -26.82 -16.75
CA PRO A 88 -7.70 -26.68 -17.46
C PRO A 88 -8.12 -25.21 -17.51
N LEU A 89 -8.79 -24.81 -18.58
CA LEU A 89 -9.42 -23.49 -18.68
C LEU A 89 -10.94 -23.68 -18.70
N THR A 90 -11.59 -23.37 -17.57
CA THR A 90 -13.03 -23.61 -17.35
C THR A 90 -13.72 -22.33 -16.94
N PHE A 91 -14.69 -21.88 -17.72
CA PHE A 91 -15.50 -20.71 -17.38
C PHE A 91 -16.36 -20.95 -16.13
N ALA A 92 -16.25 -20.07 -15.15
CA ALA A 92 -17.08 -20.07 -13.95
C ALA A 92 -17.45 -18.64 -13.52
N LEU A 93 -18.65 -18.51 -12.96
CA LEU A 93 -19.16 -17.25 -12.43
C LEU A 93 -19.24 -17.33 -10.92
N ASN A 94 -18.32 -16.65 -10.25
CA ASN A 94 -18.19 -16.69 -8.81
C ASN A 94 -18.98 -15.55 -8.16
N ARG A 95 -20.19 -15.89 -7.73
CA ARG A 95 -21.06 -14.98 -6.96
C ARG A 95 -20.57 -14.72 -5.54
N GLY A 96 -19.51 -15.39 -5.09
CA GLY A 96 -19.02 -15.29 -3.73
C GLY A 96 -19.53 -16.40 -2.81
N ALA A 97 -19.84 -17.58 -3.36
CA ALA A 97 -19.97 -18.80 -2.56
C ALA A 97 -18.55 -19.27 -2.17
N ALA A 98 -17.84 -18.48 -1.36
CA ALA A 98 -16.61 -18.96 -0.73
C ALA A 98 -17.01 -20.13 0.18
N PHE A 99 -16.55 -21.34 -0.14
CA PHE A 99 -16.77 -22.55 0.65
C PHE A 99 -18.25 -22.99 0.80
N GLY A 100 -19.11 -22.69 -0.18
CA GLY A 100 -20.51 -23.13 -0.16
C GLY A 100 -21.42 -22.39 0.84
N ILE A 101 -20.94 -21.28 1.43
CA ILE A 101 -21.74 -20.43 2.31
C ILE A 101 -22.53 -19.44 1.43
N SER A 102 -23.86 -19.60 1.38
CA SER A 102 -24.74 -18.63 0.73
C SER A 102 -24.98 -17.44 1.65
N ILE A 103 -24.33 -16.31 1.37
CA ILE A 103 -24.53 -15.06 2.11
C ILE A 103 -25.71 -14.30 1.50
N GLY A 104 -26.90 -14.50 2.07
CA GLY A 104 -28.12 -13.79 1.68
C GLY A 104 -28.59 -14.04 0.25
N ASN A 105 -29.52 -13.20 -0.23
CA ASN A 105 -30.10 -13.30 -1.57
C ASN A 105 -29.20 -12.69 -2.67
N ASP A 106 -28.37 -11.70 -2.31
CA ASP A 106 -27.39 -11.09 -3.22
C ASP A 106 -26.06 -10.87 -2.47
N PRO A 107 -25.10 -11.82 -2.59
CA PRO A 107 -23.82 -11.76 -1.90
C PRO A 107 -22.97 -10.53 -2.27
N ARG A 108 -23.27 -9.81 -3.35
CA ARG A 108 -22.48 -8.64 -3.75
C ARG A 108 -22.52 -7.52 -2.72
N TRP A 109 -23.63 -7.36 -2.02
CA TRP A 109 -23.78 -6.38 -0.93
C TRP A 109 -22.88 -6.66 0.27
N PHE A 110 -22.40 -7.90 0.42
CA PHE A 110 -21.39 -8.24 1.40
C PHE A 110 -19.97 -8.02 0.85
N PHE A 111 -19.68 -8.55 -0.35
CA PHE A 111 -18.32 -8.52 -0.89
C PHE A 111 -17.84 -7.13 -1.32
N ILE A 112 -18.73 -6.26 -1.81
CA ILE A 112 -18.35 -4.91 -2.25
C ILE A 112 -17.85 -4.06 -1.07
N PRO A 113 -18.59 -3.91 0.05
CA PRO A 113 -18.09 -3.16 1.21
C PRO A 113 -16.80 -3.75 1.79
N VAL A 114 -16.69 -5.08 1.87
CA VAL A 114 -15.49 -5.76 2.37
C VAL A 114 -14.28 -5.46 1.47
N ALA A 115 -14.45 -5.53 0.15
CA ALA A 115 -13.40 -5.19 -0.80
C ALA A 115 -12.98 -3.71 -0.71
N LEU A 116 -13.94 -2.78 -0.57
CA LEU A 116 -13.65 -1.36 -0.38
C LEU A 116 -12.90 -1.10 0.93
N LEU A 117 -13.30 -1.76 2.01
CA LEU A 117 -12.61 -1.67 3.31
C LEU A 117 -11.18 -2.19 3.20
N ALA A 118 -10.99 -3.38 2.59
CA ALA A 118 -9.67 -3.95 2.37
C ALA A 118 -8.79 -3.03 1.52
N LEU A 119 -9.34 -2.44 0.45
CA LEU A 119 -8.64 -1.49 -0.41
C LEU A 119 -8.20 -0.24 0.36
N GLY A 120 -9.10 0.33 1.18
CA GLY A 120 -8.78 1.44 2.07
C GLY A 120 -7.65 1.10 3.04
N LEU A 121 -7.69 -0.08 3.66
CA LEU A 121 -6.63 -0.57 4.54
C LEU A 121 -5.29 -0.70 3.80
N MET A 122 -5.28 -1.27 2.59
CA MET A 122 -4.04 -1.42 1.79
C MET A 122 -3.44 -0.06 1.41
N ILE A 123 -4.27 0.93 1.08
CA ILE A 123 -3.81 2.30 0.81
C ILE A 123 -3.18 2.90 2.08
N VAL A 124 -3.83 2.75 3.24
CA VAL A 124 -3.29 3.24 4.52
C VAL A 124 -1.94 2.57 4.83
N LEU A 125 -1.82 1.25 4.64
CA LEU A 125 -0.57 0.52 4.83
C LEU A 125 0.52 1.01 3.86
N MET A 126 0.17 1.31 2.60
CA MET A 126 1.13 1.80 1.61
C MET A 126 1.64 3.20 1.97
N VAL A 127 0.76 4.08 2.45
CA VAL A 127 1.14 5.43 2.92
C VAL A 127 2.08 5.33 4.12
N ARG A 128 1.80 4.42 5.05
CA ARG A 128 2.62 4.17 6.27
C ARG A 128 3.91 3.41 6.03
N ALA A 129 4.05 2.70 4.91
CA ALA A 129 5.26 1.97 4.57
C ALA A 129 6.48 2.91 4.54
N ARG A 130 7.67 2.42 4.90
CA ARG A 130 8.91 3.19 4.75
C ARG A 130 9.19 3.44 3.27
N GLY A 131 9.89 4.53 2.94
CA GLY A 131 10.09 4.96 1.56
C GLY A 131 10.99 4.02 0.72
N ASP A 132 11.79 3.22 1.41
CA ASP A 132 12.76 2.25 0.90
C ASP A 132 12.26 0.80 0.97
N ASP A 133 11.05 0.56 1.50
CA ASP A 133 10.44 -0.77 1.54
C ASP A 133 9.74 -1.09 0.20
N TYR A 134 10.57 -1.43 -0.79
CA TYR A 134 10.11 -1.78 -2.14
C TYR A 134 9.23 -3.04 -2.12
N ALA A 135 9.60 -4.04 -1.31
CA ALA A 135 8.86 -5.30 -1.21
C ALA A 135 7.42 -5.04 -0.76
N ARG A 136 7.23 -4.24 0.30
CA ARG A 136 5.90 -3.86 0.79
C ARG A 136 5.13 -3.02 -0.22
N THR A 137 5.79 -2.12 -0.94
CA THR A 137 5.12 -1.27 -1.92
C THR A 137 4.62 -2.10 -3.10
N ILE A 138 5.45 -2.99 -3.65
CA ILE A 138 5.09 -3.89 -4.75
C ILE A 138 3.98 -4.84 -4.29
N SER A 139 4.09 -5.44 -3.11
CA SER A 139 3.09 -6.37 -2.59
C SER A 139 1.72 -5.70 -2.45
N LEU A 140 1.68 -4.50 -1.88
CA LEU A 140 0.44 -3.73 -1.74
C LEU A 140 -0.12 -3.31 -3.09
N SER A 141 0.71 -2.90 -4.06
CA SER A 141 0.26 -2.60 -5.42
C SER A 141 -0.40 -3.80 -6.11
N LEU A 142 0.15 -5.01 -5.95
CA LEU A 142 -0.43 -6.24 -6.49
C LEU A 142 -1.80 -6.55 -5.86
N VAL A 143 -1.89 -6.51 -4.53
CA VAL A 143 -3.15 -6.75 -3.80
C VAL A 143 -4.21 -5.71 -4.18
N ILE A 144 -3.84 -4.43 -4.24
CA ILE A 144 -4.72 -3.32 -4.64
C ILE A 144 -5.25 -3.55 -6.06
N ALA A 145 -4.37 -3.88 -7.01
CA ALA A 145 -4.75 -4.07 -8.40
C ALA A 145 -5.68 -5.27 -8.59
N GLY A 146 -5.37 -6.41 -7.97
CA GLY A 146 -6.22 -7.59 -8.03
C GLY A 146 -7.56 -7.39 -7.33
N ALA A 147 -7.57 -6.81 -6.13
CA ALA A 147 -8.81 -6.48 -5.42
C ALA A 147 -9.71 -5.56 -6.24
N LEU A 148 -9.12 -4.57 -6.92
CA LEU A 148 -9.86 -3.66 -7.79
C LEU A 148 -10.41 -4.37 -9.04
N GLY A 149 -9.67 -5.28 -9.68
CA GLY A 149 -10.16 -6.06 -10.83
C GLY A 149 -11.39 -6.90 -10.48
N ASN A 150 -11.32 -7.61 -9.36
CA ASN A 150 -12.42 -8.39 -8.81
C ASN A 150 -13.60 -7.54 -8.29
N LEU A 151 -13.35 -6.30 -7.86
CA LEU A 151 -14.40 -5.35 -7.49
C LEU A 151 -15.12 -4.80 -8.72
N ILE A 152 -14.40 -4.53 -9.82
CA ILE A 152 -14.97 -4.04 -11.07
C ILE A 152 -16.02 -5.03 -11.60
N ASP A 153 -15.72 -6.33 -11.61
CA ASP A 153 -16.68 -7.35 -12.02
C ASP A 153 -17.94 -7.33 -11.15
N ARG A 154 -17.78 -7.31 -9.83
CA ARG A 154 -18.91 -7.29 -8.88
C ARG A 154 -19.79 -6.06 -9.01
N VAL A 155 -19.23 -4.91 -9.38
CA VAL A 155 -19.98 -3.66 -9.60
C VAL A 155 -20.64 -3.64 -10.97
N ARG A 156 -19.94 -4.14 -12.01
CA ARG A 156 -20.40 -4.11 -13.39
C ARG A 156 -21.46 -5.16 -13.68
N TRP A 157 -21.38 -6.30 -13.02
CA TRP A 157 -22.12 -7.50 -13.38
C TRP A 157 -22.91 -8.08 -12.23
N ASP A 158 -24.09 -8.59 -12.56
CA ASP A 158 -25.00 -9.21 -11.61
C ASP A 158 -24.66 -10.70 -11.30
N HIS A 159 -23.66 -11.24 -11.97
CA HIS A 159 -23.34 -12.65 -11.92
C HIS A 159 -22.06 -12.96 -11.14
N GLY A 160 -21.41 -11.94 -10.59
CA GLY A 160 -20.20 -12.08 -9.78
C GLY A 160 -18.92 -11.89 -10.58
N VAL A 161 -17.87 -12.59 -10.19
CA VAL A 161 -16.53 -12.51 -10.79
C VAL A 161 -16.37 -13.59 -11.86
N VAL A 162 -15.71 -13.24 -12.96
CA VAL A 162 -15.35 -14.22 -13.99
C VAL A 162 -14.07 -14.96 -13.58
N ASP A 163 -14.20 -16.27 -13.35
CA ASP A 163 -13.08 -17.17 -13.07
C ASP A 163 -12.92 -18.13 -14.26
N PHE A 164 -11.67 -18.49 -14.59
CA PHE A 164 -11.41 -19.26 -15.81
C PHE A 164 -10.18 -20.17 -15.77
N ILE A 165 -9.31 -20.05 -14.77
CA ILE A 165 -8.10 -20.87 -14.64
C ILE A 165 -8.37 -21.99 -13.63
N GLY A 166 -8.33 -23.23 -14.09
CA GLY A 166 -8.59 -24.42 -13.29
C GLY A 166 -9.89 -25.14 -13.68
N PRO A 167 -10.36 -26.09 -12.84
CA PRO A 167 -9.75 -26.49 -11.56
C PRO A 167 -8.40 -27.20 -11.77
N ILE A 168 -7.45 -27.00 -10.86
CA ILE A 168 -6.14 -27.67 -10.92
C ILE A 168 -6.17 -28.89 -10.00
N ASP A 169 -5.91 -30.08 -10.55
CA ASP A 169 -5.82 -31.30 -9.74
C ASP A 169 -4.49 -31.35 -8.98
N LEU A 170 -4.55 -31.32 -7.65
CA LEU A 170 -3.39 -31.44 -6.76
C LEU A 170 -3.20 -32.88 -6.25
N GLY A 171 -3.99 -33.84 -6.73
CA GLY A 171 -3.96 -35.27 -6.36
C GLY A 171 -4.73 -35.63 -5.09
N PHE A 172 -4.93 -34.68 -4.18
CA PHE A 172 -5.74 -34.86 -2.95
C PHE A 172 -6.97 -33.95 -2.90
N MET A 173 -6.99 -32.88 -3.69
CA MET A 173 -8.13 -32.00 -3.88
C MET A 173 -7.98 -31.23 -5.19
N ASN A 174 -9.10 -30.74 -5.71
CA ASN A 174 -9.09 -29.77 -6.80
C ASN A 174 -8.93 -28.36 -6.22
N TRP A 175 -7.88 -27.66 -6.66
CA TRP A 175 -7.76 -26.24 -6.39
C TRP A 175 -8.91 -25.49 -7.10
N PRO A 176 -9.57 -24.54 -6.43
CA PRO A 176 -10.68 -23.78 -7.01
C PRO A 176 -10.31 -23.09 -8.31
N ILE A 177 -11.30 -22.79 -9.16
CA ILE A 177 -11.09 -21.97 -10.36
C ILE A 177 -10.82 -20.53 -9.92
N PHE A 178 -9.86 -19.86 -10.54
CA PHE A 178 -9.44 -18.50 -10.22
C PHE A 178 -9.16 -17.68 -11.47
N ASN A 179 -8.76 -16.42 -11.29
CA ASN A 179 -8.41 -15.50 -12.37
C ASN A 179 -7.09 -14.75 -12.13
N VAL A 180 -6.76 -13.79 -13.00
CA VAL A 180 -5.52 -13.00 -12.91
C VAL A 180 -5.52 -12.07 -11.70
N ALA A 181 -6.66 -11.46 -11.36
CA ALA A 181 -6.81 -10.69 -10.14
C ALA A 181 -6.51 -11.53 -8.87
N ASP A 182 -6.97 -12.78 -8.81
CA ASP A 182 -6.69 -13.68 -7.68
C ASP A 182 -5.20 -14.03 -7.61
N MET A 183 -4.55 -14.30 -8.75
CA MET A 183 -3.10 -14.50 -8.78
C MET A 183 -2.34 -13.28 -8.24
N ALA A 184 -2.75 -12.06 -8.63
CA ALA A 184 -2.15 -10.83 -8.12
C ALA A 184 -2.35 -10.67 -6.59
N ILE A 185 -3.55 -10.97 -6.09
CA ILE A 185 -3.83 -10.96 -4.64
C ILE A 185 -2.96 -11.98 -3.91
N SER A 186 -2.89 -13.23 -4.38
CA SER A 186 -2.11 -14.30 -3.74
C SER A 186 -0.61 -13.99 -3.75
N CYS A 187 -0.05 -13.60 -4.89
CA CYS A 187 1.36 -13.22 -4.99
C CYS A 187 1.68 -12.00 -4.11
N GLY A 188 0.80 -10.99 -4.11
CA GLY A 188 0.92 -9.82 -3.26
C GLY A 188 0.86 -10.18 -1.77
N ALA A 189 -0.06 -11.05 -1.35
CA ALA A 189 -0.18 -11.49 0.04
C ALA A 189 1.07 -12.26 0.50
N VAL A 190 1.58 -13.19 -0.31
CA VAL A 190 2.81 -13.94 -0.02
C VAL A 190 4.00 -12.98 0.09
N LEU A 191 4.15 -12.04 -0.85
CA LEU A 191 5.25 -11.07 -0.82
C LEU A 191 5.15 -10.13 0.39
N LEU A 192 3.94 -9.73 0.78
CA LEU A 192 3.70 -8.89 1.96
C LEU A 192 4.06 -9.64 3.25
N ALA A 193 3.70 -10.93 3.35
CA ALA A 193 4.08 -11.78 4.48
C ALA A 193 5.61 -11.93 4.59
N ILE A 194 6.28 -12.13 3.45
CA ILE A 194 7.75 -12.18 3.40
C ILE A 194 8.36 -10.84 3.83
N SER A 195 7.81 -9.71 3.39
CA SER A 195 8.27 -8.37 3.79
C SER A 195 8.19 -8.19 5.30
N PHE A 196 7.08 -8.55 5.94
CA PHE A 196 6.95 -8.46 7.40
C PHE A 196 7.93 -9.38 8.13
N TRP A 197 8.10 -10.61 7.66
CA TRP A 197 9.02 -11.56 8.27
C TRP A 197 10.48 -11.11 8.19
N LEU A 198 10.88 -10.48 7.08
CA LEU A 198 12.22 -9.92 6.93
C LEU A 198 12.44 -8.70 7.84
N GLU A 199 11.43 -7.84 8.00
CA GLU A 199 11.48 -6.69 8.92
C GLU A 199 11.65 -7.14 10.38
N GLU A 200 10.89 -8.15 10.81
CA GLU A 200 11.02 -8.70 12.16
C GLU A 200 12.43 -9.26 12.42
N ARG A 201 13.02 -9.94 11.43
CA ARG A 201 14.38 -10.49 11.53
C ARG A 201 15.46 -9.43 11.60
N THR A 202 15.32 -8.33 10.85
CA THR A 202 16.29 -7.22 10.93
C THR A 202 16.21 -6.51 12.27
N LEU A 203 15.01 -6.33 12.83
CA LEU A 203 14.83 -5.77 14.17
C LEU A 203 15.49 -6.64 15.25
N LYS A 204 15.18 -7.95 15.28
CA LYS A 204 15.79 -8.90 16.25
C LYS A 204 17.32 -8.93 16.14
N ARG A 205 17.87 -8.88 14.92
CA ARG A 205 19.33 -8.83 14.71
C ARG A 205 19.95 -7.54 15.23
N ALA A 206 19.27 -6.40 15.06
CA ALA A 206 19.73 -5.13 15.58
C ALA A 206 19.73 -5.11 17.12
N GLU A 207 18.68 -5.65 17.75
CA GLU A 207 18.58 -5.80 19.20
C GLU A 207 19.68 -6.69 19.77
N MET A 208 19.91 -7.87 19.18
CA MET A 208 20.99 -8.76 19.61
C MET A 208 22.37 -8.10 19.46
N LYS A 209 22.59 -7.36 18.37
CA LYS A 209 23.84 -6.63 18.15
C LYS A 209 24.04 -5.53 19.19
N ALA A 210 22.99 -4.78 19.52
CA ALA A 210 23.02 -3.75 20.55
C ALA A 210 23.29 -4.35 21.95
N ALA A 211 22.67 -5.49 22.28
CA ALA A 211 22.89 -6.19 23.54
C ALA A 211 24.31 -6.79 23.67
N SER A 212 24.94 -7.14 22.55
CA SER A 212 26.31 -7.69 22.53
C SER A 212 27.42 -6.65 22.45
N ALA A 213 27.09 -5.35 22.32
CA ALA A 213 28.08 -4.29 22.23
C ALA A 213 28.72 -4.05 23.61
N PRO A 214 30.06 -4.16 23.77
CA PRO A 214 30.72 -3.88 25.03
C PRO A 214 30.52 -2.41 25.42
N GLU A 215 30.27 -2.14 26.72
CA GLU A 215 30.23 -0.79 27.31
C GLU A 215 31.61 -0.13 27.18
N MET A 216 31.95 0.38 25.99
CA MET A 216 33.10 1.26 25.83
C MET A 216 32.70 2.66 26.29
N GLY A 217 32.95 2.95 27.58
CA GLY A 217 33.01 4.32 28.07
C GLY A 217 32.18 4.60 29.32
N ALA A 218 32.41 3.85 30.40
CA ALA A 218 32.09 4.30 31.76
C ALA A 218 33.28 4.08 32.72
N SER A 219 34.50 4.41 32.27
CA SER A 219 35.62 4.65 33.18
C SER A 219 36.71 5.48 32.50
N SER A 220 36.70 6.80 32.73
CA SER A 220 37.87 7.67 32.90
C SER A 220 37.42 9.11 33.06
#